data_AF-A0A849U3B1-F1
#
_entry.id   AF-A0A849U3B1-F1
#
_cell.length_a   1.000
_cell.length_b   1.000
_cell.length_c   1.000
_cell.angle_alpha   90.00
_cell.angle_beta   90.00
_cell.angle_gamma   90.00
#
_symmetry.space_group_name_H-M   'P 1'
#
loop_
_entity.id
_entity.type
_entity.pdbx_description
1 polymer ?
#
loop_
_entity_poly.entity_id
_entity_poly.type
_entity_poly.pdbx_seq_one_letter_code
_entity_poly.pdbx_strand_id
1 'polypeptide(L)' 'CIKKAVLIAREVGPTYIQAYTSCNIEYAIPTDQVMADAKTVEDDRYKFAEYVSEDAKAYLAERYGYKEFMQKPVAAVTTA' A
#
# COMPACT_ATOMS: atom_id res chain seq x y z
N CYS A 1 3.08 4.25 -2.13
CA CYS A 1 1.60 4.24 -2.01
C CYS A 1 1.05 5.58 -1.49
N ILE A 2 1.45 6.09 -0.32
CA ILE A 2 0.78 7.24 0.33
C ILE A 2 0.80 8.53 -0.52
N LYS A 3 1.96 8.97 -1.02
CA LYS A 3 2.06 10.18 -1.88
C LYS A 3 1.10 10.09 -3.07
N LYS A 4 1.05 8.94 -3.73
CA LYS A 4 0.15 8.68 -4.87
C LYS A 4 -1.32 8.80 -4.47
N ALA A 5 -1.73 8.16 -3.37
CA ALA A 5 -3.10 8.24 -2.88
C ALA A 5 -3.49 9.70 -2.54
N VAL A 6 -2.62 10.47 -1.91
CA VAL A 6 -2.88 11.90 -1.63
C VAL A 6 -3.07 12.70 -2.92
N LEU A 7 -2.28 12.43 -3.96
CA LEU A 7 -2.42 13.14 -5.25
C LEU A 7 -3.74 12.80 -5.95
N ILE A 8 -4.12 11.52 -5.98
CA ILE A 8 -5.40 11.08 -6.54
C ILE A 8 -6.56 11.70 -5.73
N ALA A 9 -6.48 11.65 -4.40
CA ALA A 9 -7.48 12.20 -3.48
C ALA A 9 -7.81 13.66 -3.75
N ARG A 10 -6.78 14.45 -4.08
CA ARG A 10 -6.91 15.89 -4.28
C ARG A 10 -7.54 16.26 -5.63
N GLU A 11 -7.38 15.43 -6.65
CA GLU A 11 -7.51 15.87 -8.04
C GLU A 11 -8.48 15.00 -8.85
N VAL A 12 -8.67 13.75 -8.45
CA VAL A 12 -9.55 12.80 -9.15
C VAL A 12 -10.76 12.47 -8.28
N GLY A 13 -10.55 12.14 -7.02
CA GLY A 13 -11.63 11.71 -6.13
C GLY A 13 -11.14 10.90 -4.94
N PRO A 14 -12.05 10.41 -4.08
CA PRO A 14 -11.71 9.81 -2.80
C PRO A 14 -10.78 8.60 -2.95
N THR A 15 -9.86 8.45 -1.99
CA THR A 15 -8.96 7.30 -1.92
C THR A 15 -9.07 6.61 -0.57
N TYR A 16 -8.87 5.30 -0.56
CA TYR A 16 -8.84 4.49 0.65
C TYR A 16 -7.45 3.88 0.83
N ILE A 17 -6.94 3.91 2.06
CA ILE A 17 -5.69 3.24 2.45
C ILE A 17 -6.00 2.37 3.66
N GLN A 18 -5.72 1.08 3.54
CA GLN A 18 -5.67 0.17 4.66
C GLN A 18 -4.21 -0.02 5.04
N ALA A 19 -3.86 0.33 6.28
CA ALA A 19 -2.52 0.16 6.81
C ALA A 19 -2.58 -0.74 8.04
N TYR A 20 -1.83 -1.84 8.00
CA TYR A 20 -1.60 -2.64 9.19
C TYR A 20 -0.69 -1.88 10.14
N THR A 21 -1.06 -1.86 11.42
CA THR A 21 -0.25 -1.28 12.49
C THR A 21 -0.08 -2.34 13.56
N SER A 22 1.17 -2.72 13.81
CA SER A 22 1.46 -3.59 14.95
C SER A 22 1.36 -2.76 16.23
N CYS A 23 0.65 -3.28 17.23
CA CYS A 23 0.42 -2.61 18.50
C CYS A 23 1.07 -3.42 19.63
N ASN A 24 2.08 -2.84 20.28
CA ASN A 24 2.86 -3.50 21.32
C ASN A 24 2.02 -3.91 22.54
N ILE A 25 1.00 -3.10 22.89
CA ILE A 25 0.11 -3.38 24.02
C ILE A 25 -0.86 -4.51 23.67
N GLU A 26 -1.46 -4.46 22.48
CA GLU A 26 -2.43 -5.46 22.02
C GLU A 26 -1.79 -6.85 21.86
N TYR A 27 -0.58 -6.90 21.31
CA TYR A 27 0.13 -8.16 21.04
C TYR A 27 1.13 -8.54 22.12
N ALA A 28 1.23 -7.74 23.19
CA ALA A 28 2.17 -7.94 24.30
C ALA A 28 3.63 -8.18 23.83
N ILE A 29 4.04 -7.47 22.77
CA ILE A 29 5.41 -7.54 22.24
C ILE A 29 6.26 -6.37 22.76
N PRO A 30 7.58 -6.57 22.96
CA PRO A 30 8.48 -5.47 23.26
C PRO A 30 8.47 -4.39 22.16
N THR A 31 8.60 -3.12 22.54
CA THR A 31 8.54 -1.97 21.62
C THR A 31 9.58 -2.06 20.49
N ASP A 32 10.76 -2.61 20.77
CA ASP A 32 11.82 -2.82 19.79
C ASP A 32 11.49 -3.91 18.74
N GLN A 33 10.52 -4.79 19.04
CA GLN A 33 10.11 -5.90 18.15
C GLN A 33 8.94 -5.54 17.22
N VAL A 34 8.29 -4.39 17.42
CA VAL A 34 7.09 -3.96 16.65
C VAL A 34 7.34 -3.94 15.14
N MET A 35 8.51 -3.46 14.70
CA MET A 35 8.83 -3.40 13.27
C MET A 35 9.08 -4.77 12.64
N ALA A 36 9.64 -5.71 13.42
CA ALA A 36 9.88 -7.08 12.95
C ALA A 36 8.56 -7.86 12.84
N ASP A 37 7.66 -7.67 13.81
CA ASP A 37 6.30 -8.23 13.78
C ASP A 37 5.52 -7.70 12.57
N ALA A 38 5.49 -6.38 12.36
CA ALA A 38 4.80 -5.77 11.22
C ALA A 38 5.28 -6.33 9.88
N LYS A 39 6.59 -6.54 9.73
CA LYS A 39 7.17 -7.13 8.51
C LYS A 39 6.81 -8.61 8.34
N THR A 40 6.79 -9.37 9.43
CA THR A 40 6.36 -10.79 9.42
C THR A 40 4.89 -10.90 8.99
N VAL A 41 4.04 -9.99 9.46
CA VAL A 41 2.62 -9.94 9.08
C VAL A 41 2.42 -9.54 7.62
N GLU A 42 3.24 -8.62 7.09
CA GLU A 42 3.23 -8.23 5.67
C GLU A 42 3.51 -9.43 4.75
N ASP A 43 4.47 -10.28 5.11
CA ASP A 43 4.87 -11.45 4.31
C ASP A 43 3.84 -12.59 4.35
N ASP A 44 3.07 -12.71 5.44
CA ASP A 44 2.09 -13.77 5.66
C ASP A 44 0.67 -13.36 5.20
N ARG A 45 0.03 -12.47 5.96
CA ARG A 45 -1.43 -12.26 5.97
C ARG A 45 -1.88 -10.83 5.64
N TYR A 46 -0.97 -9.87 5.57
CA TYR A 46 -1.26 -8.48 5.20
C TYR A 46 -0.42 -8.01 4.01
N LYS A 47 -0.55 -8.71 2.89
CA LYS A 47 0.21 -8.42 1.68
C LYS A 47 -0.18 -7.09 1.06
N PHE A 48 0.80 -6.43 0.45
CA PHE A 48 0.55 -5.22 -0.33
C PHE A 48 -0.35 -5.54 -1.53
N ALA A 49 -1.52 -4.89 -1.57
CA ALA A 49 -2.42 -4.89 -2.71
C ALA A 49 -2.80 -3.45 -3.06
N GLU A 50 -2.96 -3.17 -4.35
CA GLU A 50 -3.31 -1.83 -4.80
C GLU A 50 -4.22 -1.90 -6.03
N TYR A 51 -5.30 -1.15 -5.95
CA TYR A 51 -6.32 -1.00 -6.99
C TYR A 51 -6.40 0.49 -7.33
N VAL A 52 -6.29 0.82 -8.62
CA VAL A 52 -6.33 2.19 -9.12
C VAL A 52 -7.31 2.24 -10.28
N SER A 53 -8.24 3.20 -10.26
CA SER A 53 -9.18 3.43 -11.36
C SER A 53 -8.45 3.88 -12.63
N GLU A 54 -9.08 3.69 -13.80
CA GLU A 54 -8.49 4.09 -15.08
C GLU A 54 -8.24 5.61 -15.15
N ASP A 55 -9.19 6.42 -14.67
CA ASP A 55 -9.03 7.88 -14.64
C ASP A 55 -7.84 8.33 -13.75
N ALA A 56 -7.64 7.65 -12.61
CA ALA A 56 -6.51 7.93 -11.74
C ALA A 56 -5.18 7.48 -12.36
N LYS A 57 -5.15 6.36 -13.10
CA LYS A 57 -3.97 5.94 -13.86
C LYS A 57 -3.63 6.96 -14.94
N ALA A 58 -4.62 7.46 -15.69
CA ALA A 58 -4.45 8.47 -16.72
C ALA A 58 -3.89 9.79 -16.13
N TYR A 59 -4.49 10.27 -15.04
CA TYR A 59 -4.02 11.47 -14.33
C TYR A 59 -2.55 11.37 -13.90
N LEU A 60 -2.16 10.23 -13.32
CA LEU A 60 -0.78 10.01 -12.88
C LEU A 60 0.20 9.91 -14.05
N ALA A 61 -0.21 9.24 -15.13
CA ALA A 61 0.59 9.09 -16.33
C ALA A 61 0.87 10.43 -17.02
N GLU A 62 -0.15 11.27 -17.16
CA GLU A 62 -0.04 12.58 -17.82
C GLU A 62 0.88 13.54 -17.06
N ARG A 63 0.73 13.59 -15.73
CA ARG A 63 1.35 14.67 -14.92
C ARG A 63 2.72 14.32 -14.34
N TYR A 64 2.99 13.03 -14.13
CA TYR A 64 4.22 12.58 -13.48
C TYR A 64 4.95 11.45 -14.22
N GLY A 65 4.42 10.99 -15.35
CA GLY A 65 5.01 9.93 -16.15
C GLY A 65 4.77 8.53 -15.61
N TYR A 66 4.67 7.58 -16.54
CA TYR A 66 4.30 6.18 -16.27
C TYR A 66 5.22 5.45 -15.26
N LYS A 67 6.50 5.83 -15.11
CA LYS A 67 7.48 5.01 -14.38
C LYS A 67 7.50 5.24 -12.86
N GLU A 68 7.16 6.42 -12.37
CA GLU A 68 7.28 6.76 -10.93
C GLU A 68 6.16 6.13 -10.08
N PHE A 69 5.03 5.81 -10.71
CA PHE A 69 3.82 5.38 -10.00
C PHE A 69 3.31 3.98 -10.38
N MET A 70 4.03 3.28 -11.26
CA MET A 70 3.78 1.87 -11.60
C MET A 70 4.14 0.94 -10.44
N GLN A 71 3.36 -0.12 -10.31
CA GLN A 71 3.60 -1.16 -9.31
C GLN A 71 4.92 -1.87 -9.61
N LYS A 72 5.80 -1.99 -8.59
CA LYS A 72 6.80 -3.04 -8.60
C LYS A 72 6.02 -4.36 -8.52
N PRO A 73 6.22 -5.33 -9.42
CA PRO A 73 5.39 -6.53 -9.47
C PRO A 73 5.47 -7.25 -8.13
N VAL A 74 4.34 -7.32 -7.43
CA VAL A 74 4.17 -8.28 -6.34
C VAL A 74 3.95 -9.62 -7.02
N ALA A 75 4.79 -10.61 -6.72
CA ALA A 75 4.66 -11.95 -7.28
C ALA A 75 3.21 -12.42 -7.10
N ALA A 76 2.56 -12.75 -8.22
CA ALA A 76 1.15 -13.10 -8.27
C ALA A 76 0.86 -14.20 -7.23
N VAL A 77 -0.12 -13.96 -6.36
CA VAL A 77 -0.67 -14.99 -5.48
C VAL A 77 -1.43 -15.95 -6.38
N THR A 78 -0.82 -17.07 -6.72
CA THR A 78 -1.48 -18.21 -7.36
C THR A 78 -2.48 -18.79 -6.36
N THR A 79 -3.77 -18.52 -6.56
CA THR A 79 -4.84 -19.31 -5.94
C THR A 79 -4.75 -20.73 -6.48
N ALA A 80 -4.47 -21.69 -5.59
CA ALA A 80 -4.64 -23.12 -5.81
C ALA A 80 -6.01 -23.56 -5.31
#